data_AF-A0A1M6Z6S4-F1
#
_entry.id   AF-A0A1M6Z6S4-F1
#
_cell.length_a   1.000
_cell.length_b   1.000
_cell.length_c   1.000
_cell.angle_alpha   90.00
_cell.angle_beta   90.00
_cell.angle_gamma   90.00
#
_symmetry.space_group_name_H-M   'P 1'
#
loop_
_entity.id
_entity.type
_entity.pdbx_description
1 polymer ?
#
loop_
_entity_poly.entity_id
_entity_poly.type
_entity_poly.pdbx_seq_one_letter_code
_entity_poly.pdbx_strand_id
1 'polypeptide(L)'
;MERIHSAKELFLNTLINMGIKYESHNYEDTIWFDYQDMDFEAEEDKGGRYITLEYMDWKELHDAEDALRMRRIINEVSRKSDVVISSTVKFTYYRRKILFIEEIPNIEDYLRSELQELMRVYKMVNEALQKDNENENAGKWQPIDIESTQTKDLFIKTIREMGCDYEPWKDEESRCESIVFDYQTETYRATFFGVTKKVLLENHYSLYNVALSDMDKVNQLREVVNKVNQEHDAVTVYTIDCVTNKMYAEASHTVPFMAEIPNLLTYLHSMLNDLYLVRMDIKCEMEADEIEE
;
A
#
# COMPACT_ATOMS: atom_id res chain seq x y z
N MET A 1 -14.91 23.40 27.98
CA MET A 1 -15.09 22.28 27.03
C MET A 1 -14.76 22.88 25.67
N GLU A 2 -13.50 22.78 25.26
CA GLU A 2 -13.08 23.20 23.93
C GLU A 2 -13.83 22.35 22.91
N ARG A 3 -14.45 23.00 21.91
CA ARG A 3 -15.00 22.28 20.77
C ARG A 3 -13.81 21.69 20.02
N ILE A 4 -13.62 20.38 20.08
CA ILE A 4 -12.77 19.70 19.12
C ILE A 4 -13.51 19.83 17.78
N HIS A 5 -13.00 20.65 16.86
CA HIS A 5 -13.52 20.67 15.50
C HIS A 5 -13.27 19.30 14.89
N SER A 6 -14.29 18.74 14.24
CA SER A 6 -14.13 17.50 13.48
C SER A 6 -13.08 17.73 12.38
N ALA A 7 -12.29 16.70 12.05
CA ALA A 7 -11.38 16.76 10.90
C ALA A 7 -12.12 17.20 9.64
N LYS A 8 -13.39 16.80 9.51
CA LYS A 8 -14.31 17.24 8.46
C LYS A 8 -14.51 18.77 8.42
N GLU A 9 -14.88 19.38 9.54
CA GLU A 9 -15.06 20.84 9.62
C GLU A 9 -13.78 21.60 9.29
N LEU A 10 -12.64 21.13 9.82
CA LEU A 10 -11.33 21.69 9.55
C LEU A 10 -10.94 21.56 8.07
N PHE A 11 -11.22 20.41 7.45
CA PHE A 11 -11.00 20.15 6.04
C PHE A 11 -11.83 21.08 5.15
N LEU A 12 -13.13 21.22 5.43
CA LEU A 12 -14.01 22.11 4.69
C LEU A 12 -13.55 23.57 4.76
N ASN A 13 -13.17 24.05 5.95
CA ASN A 13 -12.62 25.39 6.12
C ASN A 13 -11.31 25.56 5.34
N THR A 14 -10.46 24.54 5.32
CA THR A 14 -9.19 24.56 4.57
C THR A 14 -9.44 24.64 3.06
N LEU A 15 -10.38 23.86 2.52
CA LEU A 15 -10.78 23.95 1.10
C LEU A 15 -11.26 25.36 0.74
N ILE A 16 -12.10 25.97 1.58
CA ILE A 16 -12.60 27.35 1.39
C ILE A 16 -11.44 28.34 1.35
N ASN A 17 -10.50 28.25 2.31
CA ASN A 17 -9.35 29.14 2.37
C ASN A 17 -8.42 28.99 1.16
N MET A 18 -8.27 27.77 0.65
CA MET A 18 -7.53 27.48 -0.58
C MET A 18 -8.25 27.95 -1.84
N GLY A 19 -9.50 28.44 -1.74
CA GLY A 19 -10.34 28.84 -2.87
C GLY A 19 -10.87 27.66 -3.68
N ILE A 20 -10.87 26.45 -3.10
CA ILE A 20 -11.36 25.22 -3.71
C ILE A 20 -12.87 25.12 -3.47
N LYS A 21 -13.62 24.89 -4.54
CA LYS A 21 -15.06 24.61 -4.44
C LYS A 21 -15.27 23.14 -4.10
N TYR A 22 -16.27 22.88 -3.27
CA TYR A 22 -16.67 21.53 -2.93
C TYR A 22 -18.19 21.39 -2.95
N GLU A 23 -18.65 20.16 -3.11
CA GLU A 23 -20.03 19.73 -2.92
C GLU A 23 -20.08 18.72 -1.77
N SER A 24 -21.00 18.91 -0.82
CA SER A 24 -21.20 17.98 0.30
C SER A 24 -22.62 17.45 0.27
N HIS A 25 -22.80 16.14 0.19
CA HIS A 25 -24.12 15.52 0.25
C HIS A 25 -24.42 15.08 1.69
N ASN A 26 -25.52 15.59 2.26
CA ASN A 26 -25.92 15.34 3.66
C ASN A 26 -26.21 13.87 4.01
N TYR A 27 -26.20 12.95 3.03
CA TYR A 27 -26.57 11.55 3.21
C TYR A 27 -25.39 10.57 3.18
N GLU A 28 -24.23 10.97 2.66
CA GLU A 28 -23.11 10.05 2.40
C GLU A 28 -21.83 10.39 3.17
N ASP A 29 -21.82 11.46 3.97
CA ASP A 29 -20.63 11.99 4.68
C ASP A 29 -19.40 12.33 3.80
N THR A 30 -19.44 12.03 2.50
CA THR A 30 -18.46 12.33 1.47
C THR A 30 -18.50 13.80 1.03
N ILE A 31 -17.32 14.34 0.76
CA ILE A 31 -17.06 15.69 0.23
C ILE A 31 -16.41 15.53 -1.14
N TRP A 32 -17.02 16.13 -2.16
CA TRP A 32 -16.52 16.14 -3.53
C TRP A 32 -15.89 17.48 -3.83
N PHE A 33 -14.72 17.53 -4.46
CA PHE A 33 -14.06 18.80 -4.77
C PHE A 33 -13.11 18.70 -5.97
N ASP A 34 -13.03 19.78 -6.73
CA ASP A 34 -12.17 19.85 -7.91
C ASP A 34 -10.83 20.48 -7.53
N TYR A 35 -9.74 19.79 -7.85
CA TYR A 35 -8.40 20.33 -7.66
C TYR A 35 -7.51 20.04 -8.87
N GLN A 36 -7.10 21.11 -9.57
CA GLN A 36 -6.25 21.03 -10.77
C GLN A 36 -6.77 20.05 -11.84
N ASP A 37 -8.04 20.21 -12.20
CA ASP A 37 -8.74 19.41 -13.22
C ASP A 37 -8.91 17.92 -12.85
N MET A 38 -8.84 17.59 -11.56
CA MET A 38 -9.14 16.26 -11.03
C MET A 38 -10.23 16.35 -9.96
N ASP A 39 -11.20 15.45 -10.05
CA ASP A 39 -12.35 15.38 -9.15
C ASP A 39 -12.02 14.43 -8.00
N PHE A 40 -11.87 14.97 -6.80
CA PHE A 40 -11.54 14.22 -5.61
C PHE A 40 -12.75 14.01 -4.71
N GLU A 41 -12.71 12.91 -3.98
CA GLU A 41 -13.60 12.58 -2.88
C GLU A 41 -12.82 12.64 -1.56
N ALA A 42 -13.49 13.05 -0.49
CA ALA A 42 -12.95 13.03 0.86
C ALA A 42 -14.00 12.56 1.87
N GLU A 43 -13.61 11.70 2.79
CA GLU A 43 -14.45 11.21 3.88
C GLU A 43 -13.71 11.32 5.21
N GLU A 44 -14.44 11.61 6.29
CA GLU A 44 -13.88 11.57 7.64
C GLU A 44 -13.94 10.16 8.22
N ASP A 45 -12.80 9.68 8.69
CA ASP A 45 -12.71 8.35 9.29
C ASP A 45 -13.28 8.33 10.71
N LYS A 46 -13.66 7.12 11.16
CA LYS A 46 -14.05 6.83 12.53
C LYS A 46 -12.99 7.32 13.52
N GLY A 47 -13.34 8.32 14.32
CA GLY A 47 -12.45 8.96 15.29
C GLY A 47 -12.22 10.45 15.06
N GLY A 48 -12.66 11.00 13.92
CA GLY A 48 -12.79 12.44 13.71
C GLY A 48 -11.47 13.21 13.60
N ARG A 49 -10.38 12.52 13.24
CA ARG A 49 -9.02 13.07 13.13
C ARG A 49 -8.35 12.84 11.79
N TYR A 50 -8.92 11.97 10.96
CA TYR A 50 -8.35 11.59 9.68
C TYR A 50 -9.35 11.87 8.58
N ILE A 51 -8.82 12.24 7.42
CA ILE A 51 -9.55 12.36 6.17
C ILE A 51 -8.97 11.32 5.21
N THR A 52 -9.84 10.50 4.62
CA THR A 52 -9.47 9.67 3.48
C THR A 52 -9.72 10.49 2.22
N LEU A 53 -8.66 10.77 1.46
CA LEU A 53 -8.72 11.37 0.13
C LEU A 53 -8.76 10.27 -0.91
N GLU A 54 -9.63 10.42 -1.90
CA GLU A 54 -9.76 9.50 -3.01
C GLU A 54 -9.82 10.26 -4.34
N TYR A 55 -9.17 9.73 -5.36
CA TYR A 55 -9.38 10.08 -6.75
C TYR A 55 -9.83 8.84 -7.51
N MET A 56 -10.94 8.96 -8.24
CA MET A 56 -11.48 7.90 -9.08
C MET A 56 -11.18 8.21 -10.56
N ASP A 57 -10.34 7.38 -11.18
CA ASP A 57 -10.06 7.42 -12.60
C ASP A 57 -10.98 6.45 -13.35
N TRP A 58 -11.74 6.96 -14.32
CA TRP A 58 -12.58 6.11 -15.16
C TRP A 58 -11.72 5.45 -16.25
N LYS A 59 -11.36 4.19 -15.99
CA LYS A 59 -10.50 3.40 -16.86
C LYS A 59 -11.06 2.00 -16.98
N GLU A 60 -11.82 1.78 -18.04
CA GLU A 60 -12.42 0.48 -18.34
C GLU A 60 -11.34 -0.50 -18.79
N LEU A 61 -11.27 -1.65 -18.11
CA LEU A 61 -10.41 -2.76 -18.45
C LEU A 61 -11.19 -3.68 -19.38
N HIS A 62 -10.79 -3.77 -20.65
CA HIS A 62 -11.59 -4.41 -21.68
C HIS A 62 -11.45 -5.94 -21.69
N ASP A 63 -10.32 -6.44 -21.21
CA ASP A 63 -10.06 -7.88 -21.11
C ASP A 63 -9.11 -8.24 -19.95
N ALA A 64 -8.81 -9.53 -19.85
CA ALA A 64 -7.96 -10.06 -18.80
C ALA A 64 -6.48 -9.62 -18.93
N GLU A 65 -6.00 -9.35 -20.14
CA GLU A 65 -4.63 -8.89 -20.37
C GLU A 65 -4.48 -7.44 -19.91
N ASP A 66 -5.45 -6.59 -20.24
CA ASP A 66 -5.55 -5.20 -19.74
C ASP A 66 -5.57 -5.17 -18.21
N ALA A 67 -6.33 -6.08 -17.59
CA ALA A 67 -6.40 -6.18 -16.12
C ALA A 67 -5.08 -6.65 -15.50
N LEU A 68 -4.43 -7.68 -16.07
CA LEU A 68 -3.13 -8.18 -15.61
C LEU A 68 -2.04 -7.12 -15.75
N ARG A 69 -2.08 -6.37 -16.85
CA ARG A 69 -1.17 -5.29 -17.16
C ARG A 69 -1.34 -4.10 -16.22
N MET A 70 -2.58 -3.63 -16.03
CA MET A 70 -2.91 -2.59 -15.06
C MET A 70 -2.43 -2.99 -13.67
N ARG A 71 -2.66 -4.26 -13.29
CA ARG A 71 -2.19 -4.81 -12.01
C ARG A 71 -0.67 -4.83 -11.89
N ARG A 72 0.07 -5.23 -12.92
CA ARG A 72 1.55 -5.20 -12.94
C ARG A 72 2.07 -3.79 -12.69
N ILE A 73 1.47 -2.80 -13.36
CA ILE A 73 1.87 -1.40 -13.27
C ILE A 73 1.50 -0.81 -11.91
N ILE A 74 0.29 -1.09 -11.42
CA ILE A 74 -0.13 -0.72 -10.07
C ILE A 74 0.87 -1.27 -9.06
N ASN A 75 1.21 -2.56 -9.12
CA ASN A 75 2.17 -3.17 -8.21
C ASN A 75 3.55 -2.50 -8.28
N GLU A 76 4.01 -2.11 -9.47
CA GLU A 76 5.29 -1.41 -9.62
C GLU A 76 5.25 0.01 -9.03
N VAL A 77 4.15 0.73 -9.21
CA VAL A 77 3.97 2.09 -8.71
C VAL A 77 3.72 2.11 -7.20
N SER A 78 2.90 1.20 -6.68
CA SER A 78 2.63 1.04 -5.25
C SER A 78 3.89 0.67 -4.45
N ARG A 79 4.89 0.04 -5.04
CA ARG A 79 6.21 -0.14 -4.39
C ARG A 79 6.95 1.18 -4.13
N LYS A 80 6.56 2.27 -4.79
CA LYS A 80 7.25 3.56 -4.77
C LYS A 80 6.48 4.66 -4.01
N SER A 81 5.23 4.40 -3.62
CA SER A 81 4.35 5.37 -2.92
C SER A 81 3.50 4.67 -1.85
N ASP A 82 3.04 5.45 -0.89
CA ASP A 82 2.07 5.12 0.16
C ASP A 82 0.61 5.38 -0.25
N VAL A 83 0.37 5.83 -1.48
CA VAL A 83 -0.98 5.88 -2.07
C VAL A 83 -1.45 4.46 -2.37
N VAL A 84 -2.60 4.12 -1.82
CA VAL A 84 -3.28 2.85 -2.08
C VAL A 84 -3.96 2.95 -3.44
N ILE A 85 -3.60 2.07 -4.36
CA ILE A 85 -4.21 2.01 -5.70
C ILE A 85 -5.01 0.72 -5.79
N SER A 86 -6.32 0.84 -5.96
CA SER A 86 -7.19 -0.30 -6.19
C SER A 86 -7.89 -0.14 -7.53
N SER A 87 -8.08 -1.24 -8.26
CA SER A 87 -8.69 -1.21 -9.58
C SER A 87 -9.82 -2.22 -9.66
N THR A 88 -10.93 -1.78 -10.23
CA THR A 88 -12.07 -2.59 -10.64
C THR A 88 -12.08 -2.69 -12.16
N VAL A 89 -13.03 -3.43 -12.73
CA VAL A 89 -13.18 -3.51 -14.20
C VAL A 89 -13.43 -2.15 -14.85
N LYS A 90 -13.94 -1.16 -14.11
CA LYS A 90 -14.34 0.15 -14.65
C LYS A 90 -13.55 1.32 -14.11
N PHE A 91 -13.06 1.22 -12.89
CA PHE A 91 -12.52 2.35 -12.14
C PHE A 91 -11.21 1.98 -11.48
N THR A 92 -10.26 2.91 -11.49
CA THR A 92 -9.07 2.83 -10.67
C THR A 92 -9.10 3.93 -9.62
N TYR A 93 -9.07 3.53 -8.36
CA TYR A 93 -9.12 4.40 -7.20
C TYR A 93 -7.71 4.62 -6.67
N TYR A 94 -7.40 5.87 -6.37
CA TYR A 94 -6.16 6.30 -5.72
C TYR A 94 -6.54 6.90 -4.38
N ARG A 95 -6.22 6.19 -3.30
CA ARG A 95 -6.63 6.54 -1.94
C ARG A 95 -5.44 6.88 -1.08
N ARG A 96 -5.66 7.83 -0.18
CA ARG A 96 -4.68 8.23 0.82
C ARG A 96 -5.39 8.70 2.08
N LYS A 97 -5.07 8.09 3.21
CA LYS A 97 -5.55 8.51 4.52
C LYS A 97 -4.57 9.51 5.14
N ILE A 98 -5.06 10.67 5.54
CA ILE A 98 -4.25 11.77 6.05
C ILE A 98 -4.72 12.17 7.45
N LEU A 99 -3.78 12.48 8.34
CA LEU A 99 -4.11 13.08 9.64
C LEU A 99 -4.49 14.54 9.39
N PHE A 100 -5.63 14.98 9.89
CA PHE A 100 -6.14 16.33 9.64
C PHE A 100 -6.67 16.97 10.92
N ILE A 101 -5.78 17.65 11.64
CA ILE A 101 -6.03 18.25 12.95
C ILE A 101 -5.51 19.69 13.01
N GLU A 102 -6.05 20.51 13.90
CA GLU A 102 -5.76 21.96 13.97
C GLU A 102 -4.29 22.27 14.28
N GLU A 103 -3.61 21.34 14.92
CA GLU A 103 -2.20 21.46 15.31
C GLU A 103 -1.23 21.37 14.13
N ILE A 104 -1.70 20.97 12.93
CA ILE A 104 -0.86 20.91 11.73
C ILE A 104 -0.53 22.34 11.28
N PRO A 105 0.76 22.76 11.32
CA PRO A 105 1.14 24.08 10.89
C PRO A 105 0.97 24.22 9.37
N ASN A 106 0.41 25.34 8.92
CA ASN A 106 0.13 25.62 7.51
C ASN A 106 -0.68 24.49 6.84
N ILE A 107 -1.82 24.15 7.44
CA ILE A 107 -2.68 23.03 7.02
C ILE A 107 -3.09 23.07 5.53
N GLU A 108 -3.15 24.27 4.93
CA GLU A 108 -3.42 24.48 3.51
C GLU A 108 -2.27 23.95 2.62
N ASP A 109 -1.01 24.18 3.02
CA ASP A 109 0.16 23.65 2.31
C ASP A 109 0.31 22.15 2.55
N TYR A 110 -0.05 21.67 3.74
CA TYR A 110 -0.13 20.23 4.03
C TYR A 110 -1.12 19.56 3.08
N LEU A 111 -2.38 20.01 3.03
CA LEU A 111 -3.38 19.45 2.13
C LEU A 111 -2.93 19.51 0.66
N ARG A 112 -2.29 20.61 0.25
CA ARG A 112 -1.74 20.76 -1.10
C ARG A 112 -0.70 19.68 -1.42
N SER A 113 0.18 19.38 -0.47
CA SER A 113 1.20 18.33 -0.62
C SER A 113 0.58 16.95 -0.76
N GLU A 114 -0.42 16.62 0.06
CA GLU A 114 -1.12 15.33 0.02
C GLU A 114 -1.85 15.12 -1.31
N LEU A 115 -2.54 16.16 -1.81
CA LEU A 115 -3.18 16.13 -3.13
C LEU A 115 -2.16 15.99 -4.27
N GLN A 116 -1.03 16.71 -4.19
CA GLN A 116 0.03 16.61 -5.19
C GLN A 116 0.65 15.21 -5.26
N GLU A 117 0.77 14.51 -4.13
CA GLU A 117 1.26 13.13 -4.12
C GLU A 117 0.27 12.18 -4.81
N LEU A 118 -1.04 12.29 -4.54
CA LEU A 118 -2.08 11.54 -5.27
C LEU A 118 -1.97 11.76 -6.79
N MET A 119 -1.89 13.02 -7.21
CA MET A 119 -1.73 13.38 -8.63
C MET A 119 -0.43 12.83 -9.23
N ARG A 120 0.66 12.82 -8.47
CA ARG A 120 1.96 12.29 -8.90
C ARG A 120 1.87 10.78 -9.15
N VAL A 121 1.23 10.04 -8.23
CA VAL A 121 1.04 8.59 -8.37
C VAL A 121 0.15 8.26 -9.56
N TYR A 122 -0.97 8.98 -9.72
CA TYR A 122 -1.83 8.87 -10.89
C TYR A 122 -1.03 9.06 -12.21
N LYS A 123 -0.17 10.08 -12.27
CA LYS A 123 0.70 10.32 -13.43
C LYS A 123 1.69 9.17 -13.64
N MET A 124 2.31 8.66 -12.58
CA MET A 124 3.24 7.53 -12.67
C MET A 124 2.57 6.27 -13.25
N VAL A 125 1.34 5.96 -12.84
CA VAL A 125 0.58 4.84 -13.40
C VAL A 125 0.31 5.05 -14.89
N ASN A 126 -0.12 6.25 -15.28
CA ASN A 126 -0.39 6.56 -16.69
C ASN A 126 0.86 6.56 -17.57
N GLU A 127 1.99 7.09 -17.07
CA GLU A 127 3.27 7.06 -17.77
C GLU A 127 3.79 5.62 -17.94
N ALA A 128 3.63 4.78 -16.91
CA ALA A 128 4.01 3.37 -16.98
C ALA A 128 3.11 2.61 -17.96
N LEU A 129 1.81 2.88 -17.97
CA LEU A 129 0.89 2.34 -18.99
C LEU A 129 1.27 2.78 -20.40
N GLN A 130 1.61 4.05 -20.59
CA GLN A 130 2.04 4.56 -21.88
C GLN A 130 3.35 3.91 -22.36
N LYS A 131 4.35 3.79 -21.49
CA LYS A 131 5.61 3.10 -21.81
C LYS A 131 5.42 1.62 -22.12
N ASP A 132 4.51 0.95 -21.42
CA ASP A 132 4.19 -0.45 -21.68
C ASP A 132 3.47 -0.61 -23.03
N ASN A 133 2.64 0.36 -23.45
CA ASN A 133 2.03 0.40 -24.79
C ASN A 133 3.09 0.56 -25.89
N GLU A 134 4.11 1.38 -25.63
CA GLU A 134 5.20 1.64 -26.57
C GLU A 134 6.16 0.43 -26.69
N ASN A 135 6.31 -0.35 -25.62
CA ASN A 135 7.18 -1.52 -25.57
C ASN A 135 6.61 -2.78 -26.26
N GLU A 136 5.33 -2.81 -26.63
CA GLU A 136 4.75 -3.87 -27.49
C GLU A 136 5.32 -3.90 -28.93
N ASN A 137 6.13 -2.91 -29.33
CA ASN A 137 6.75 -2.88 -30.67
C ASN A 137 8.29 -2.95 -30.71
N ALA A 138 9.00 -3.07 -29.58
CA ALA A 138 10.46 -3.23 -29.63
C ALA A 138 11.01 -3.88 -28.37
N GLY A 139 11.15 -5.20 -28.39
CA GLY A 139 11.84 -5.93 -27.34
C GLY A 139 13.30 -5.47 -27.18
N LYS A 140 13.61 -4.79 -26.07
CA LYS A 140 14.90 -4.80 -25.33
C LYS A 140 14.84 -3.85 -24.12
N TRP A 141 14.91 -4.39 -22.91
CA TRP A 141 15.19 -3.66 -21.67
C TRP A 141 16.68 -3.72 -21.33
N GLN A 142 17.23 -2.65 -20.75
CA GLN A 142 18.56 -2.64 -20.12
C GLN A 142 18.48 -2.19 -18.64
N PRO A 143 19.23 -2.81 -17.70
CA PRO A 143 19.07 -2.57 -16.25
C PRO A 143 20.02 -1.51 -15.70
N ILE A 144 19.59 -0.81 -14.64
CA ILE A 144 20.38 0.15 -13.84
C ILE A 144 20.96 -0.59 -12.61
N ASP A 145 22.27 -0.47 -12.39
CA ASP A 145 22.99 -0.99 -11.21
C ASP A 145 22.92 -0.02 -10.03
N ILE A 146 22.68 -0.52 -8.82
CA ILE A 146 22.60 0.29 -7.59
C ILE A 146 23.30 -0.43 -6.42
N GLU A 147 24.40 0.12 -5.91
CA GLU A 147 25.09 -0.33 -4.69
C GLU A 147 24.32 0.06 -3.41
N SER A 148 24.34 -0.80 -2.36
CA SER A 148 23.26 -0.90 -1.35
C SER A 148 23.65 -0.82 0.15
N THR A 149 24.87 -0.44 0.53
CA THR A 149 25.43 -0.79 1.85
C THR A 149 24.84 -0.10 3.10
N GLN A 150 24.48 1.19 3.07
CA GLN A 150 24.13 1.91 4.33
C GLN A 150 22.78 1.53 4.96
N THR A 151 21.70 1.41 4.19
CA THR A 151 20.36 1.06 4.72
C THR A 151 20.33 -0.37 5.24
N LYS A 152 21.00 -1.28 4.54
CA LYS A 152 21.15 -2.68 4.94
C LYS A 152 21.87 -2.81 6.28
N ASP A 153 23.01 -2.15 6.44
CA ASP A 153 23.79 -2.23 7.67
C ASP A 153 23.01 -1.69 8.89
N LEU A 154 22.27 -0.60 8.69
CA LEU A 154 21.38 -0.03 9.73
C LEU A 154 20.25 -1.00 10.10
N PHE A 155 19.61 -1.62 9.11
CA PHE A 155 18.56 -2.60 9.33
C PHE A 155 19.07 -3.83 10.07
N ILE A 156 20.19 -4.40 9.63
CA ILE A 156 20.85 -5.53 10.29
C ILE A 156 21.19 -5.21 11.73
N LYS A 157 21.72 -4.00 11.99
CA LYS A 157 21.99 -3.56 13.36
C LYS A 157 20.70 -3.52 14.19
N THR A 158 19.61 -3.00 13.64
CA THR A 158 18.33 -2.85 14.35
C THR A 158 17.70 -4.21 14.68
N ILE A 159 17.65 -5.15 13.73
CA ILE A 159 17.10 -6.49 14.00
C ILE A 159 17.95 -7.28 15.00
N ARG A 160 19.28 -7.09 15.00
CA ARG A 160 20.16 -7.68 16.03
C ARG A 160 19.89 -7.11 17.41
N GLU A 161 19.61 -5.80 17.52
CA GLU A 161 19.19 -5.17 18.78
C GLU A 161 17.82 -5.68 19.26
N MET A 162 16.95 -6.11 18.34
CA MET A 162 15.69 -6.82 18.64
C MET A 162 15.90 -8.30 19.03
N GLY A 163 17.13 -8.82 18.92
CA GLY A 163 17.46 -10.21 19.23
C GLY A 163 17.24 -11.19 18.08
N CYS A 164 17.11 -10.70 16.83
CA CYS A 164 16.93 -11.54 15.66
C CYS A 164 18.26 -11.96 15.04
N ASP A 165 18.34 -13.22 14.61
CA ASP A 165 19.33 -13.69 13.66
C ASP A 165 18.84 -13.50 12.22
N TYR A 166 19.76 -13.45 11.26
CA TYR A 166 19.43 -13.32 9.84
C TYR A 166 20.34 -14.14 8.95
N GLU A 167 19.82 -14.52 7.78
CA GLU A 167 20.52 -15.21 6.72
C GLU A 167 20.46 -14.38 5.42
N PRO A 168 21.56 -14.28 4.65
CA PRO A 168 21.51 -13.69 3.31
C PRO A 168 20.59 -14.50 2.40
N TRP A 169 19.66 -13.82 1.73
CA TRP A 169 18.80 -14.44 0.72
C TRP A 169 19.35 -14.12 -0.67
N LYS A 170 19.64 -15.17 -1.44
CA LYS A 170 20.06 -15.06 -2.84
C LYS A 170 18.91 -15.47 -3.73
N ASP A 171 18.30 -14.49 -4.35
CA ASP A 171 17.46 -14.69 -5.51
C ASP A 171 18.31 -14.43 -6.75
N GLU A 172 18.53 -15.45 -7.57
CA GLU A 172 19.40 -15.38 -8.77
C GLU A 172 18.85 -14.39 -9.81
N GLU A 173 17.56 -14.05 -9.75
CA GLU A 173 16.90 -13.10 -10.65
C GLU A 173 16.84 -11.67 -10.08
N SER A 174 16.90 -11.52 -8.74
CA SER A 174 16.86 -10.22 -8.07
C SER A 174 18.24 -9.59 -7.94
N ARG A 175 18.40 -8.37 -8.46
CA ARG A 175 19.60 -7.55 -8.24
C ARG A 175 19.62 -6.84 -6.88
N CYS A 176 18.53 -6.91 -6.11
CA CYS A 176 18.45 -6.28 -4.81
C CYS A 176 18.90 -7.24 -3.72
N GLU A 177 19.82 -6.78 -2.87
CA GLU A 177 20.22 -7.54 -1.70
C GLU A 177 19.02 -7.77 -0.78
N SER A 178 18.88 -9.01 -0.33
CA SER A 178 17.83 -9.40 0.60
C SER A 178 18.40 -10.24 1.73
N ILE A 179 17.74 -10.20 2.88
CA ILE A 179 17.96 -11.13 3.98
C ILE A 179 16.64 -11.75 4.38
N VAL A 180 16.72 -12.91 5.02
CA VAL A 180 15.62 -13.51 5.76
C VAL A 180 15.98 -13.46 7.24
N PHE A 181 15.02 -13.18 8.10
CA PHE A 181 15.20 -13.15 9.54
C PHE A 181 13.94 -13.61 10.25
N ASP A 182 14.11 -14.25 11.39
CA ASP A 182 13.00 -14.68 12.22
C ASP A 182 12.68 -13.59 13.24
N TYR A 183 11.40 -13.29 13.37
CA TYR A 183 10.89 -12.40 14.39
C TYR A 183 9.61 -12.97 14.99
N GLN A 184 9.63 -13.20 16.31
CA GLN A 184 8.58 -13.94 17.02
C GLN A 184 8.36 -15.34 16.41
N THR A 185 7.16 -15.63 15.90
CA THR A 185 6.80 -16.93 15.30
C THR A 185 6.87 -16.93 13.78
N GLU A 186 7.31 -15.83 13.17
CA GLU A 186 7.24 -15.61 11.73
C GLU A 186 8.64 -15.37 11.14
N THR A 187 8.78 -15.80 9.89
CA THR A 187 9.98 -15.59 9.09
C THR A 187 9.69 -14.50 8.07
N TYR A 188 10.50 -13.44 8.06
CA TYR A 188 10.34 -12.30 7.18
C TYR A 188 11.49 -12.19 6.19
N ARG A 189 11.20 -11.68 5.00
CA ARG A 189 12.19 -11.24 4.03
C ARG A 189 12.28 -9.72 4.08
N ALA A 190 13.51 -9.20 4.15
CA ALA A 190 13.80 -7.78 3.96
C ALA A 190 14.62 -7.59 2.68
N THR A 191 14.11 -6.79 1.75
CA THR A 191 14.80 -6.39 0.52
C THR A 191 15.16 -4.91 0.59
N PHE A 192 16.43 -4.59 0.29
CA PHE A 192 16.99 -3.25 0.54
C PHE A 192 17.03 -2.40 -0.73
N PHE A 193 16.52 -1.17 -0.63
CA PHE A 193 16.61 -0.16 -1.69
C PHE A 193 17.49 1.01 -1.22
N GLY A 194 18.80 0.90 -1.46
CA GLY A 194 19.79 1.84 -0.94
C GLY A 194 19.59 3.30 -1.38
N VAL A 195 19.20 3.54 -2.65
CA VAL A 195 19.01 4.90 -3.19
C VAL A 195 17.85 5.64 -2.53
N THR A 196 16.76 4.92 -2.24
CA THR A 196 15.56 5.50 -1.63
C THR A 196 15.56 5.39 -0.11
N LYS A 197 16.59 4.75 0.47
CA LYS A 197 16.66 4.39 1.89
C LYS A 197 15.39 3.68 2.37
N LYS A 198 14.86 2.75 1.56
CA LYS A 198 13.65 1.97 1.89
C LYS A 198 13.99 0.49 2.08
N VAL A 199 13.16 -0.19 2.85
CA VAL A 199 13.17 -1.64 3.04
C VAL A 199 11.79 -2.16 2.68
N LEU A 200 11.72 -3.15 1.80
CA LEU A 200 10.51 -3.95 1.59
C LEU A 200 10.54 -5.10 2.57
N LEU A 201 9.56 -5.15 3.46
CA LEU A 201 9.32 -6.23 4.40
C LEU A 201 8.22 -7.11 3.85
N GLU A 202 8.44 -8.40 3.81
CA GLU A 202 7.47 -9.40 3.33
C GLU A 202 7.49 -10.59 4.27
N ASN A 203 6.37 -11.29 4.41
CA ASN A 203 6.43 -12.63 4.97
C ASN A 203 7.20 -13.53 3.99
N HIS A 204 8.17 -14.29 4.50
CA HIS A 204 8.97 -15.18 3.66
C HIS A 204 8.11 -16.31 3.06
N TYR A 205 7.08 -16.72 3.79
CA TYR A 205 6.09 -17.69 3.36
C TYR A 205 4.73 -17.02 3.14
N SER A 206 3.93 -17.60 2.25
CA SER A 206 2.55 -17.15 2.04
C SER A 206 1.77 -17.11 3.36
N LEU A 207 0.92 -16.09 3.50
CA LEU A 207 0.04 -15.91 4.64
C LEU A 207 -1.01 -17.01 4.73
N TYR A 208 -1.63 -17.31 3.58
CA TYR A 208 -2.65 -18.32 3.44
C TYR A 208 -2.62 -18.87 2.02
N ASN A 209 -3.13 -20.08 1.79
CA ASN A 209 -3.29 -20.61 0.44
C ASN A 209 -4.53 -21.48 0.31
N VAL A 210 -5.12 -21.45 -0.88
CA VAL A 210 -6.31 -22.25 -1.23
C VAL A 210 -6.07 -22.94 -2.57
N ALA A 211 -6.62 -24.14 -2.72
CA ALA A 211 -6.57 -24.85 -4.00
C ALA A 211 -7.45 -24.16 -5.04
N LEU A 212 -6.97 -24.00 -6.27
CA LEU A 212 -7.77 -23.37 -7.34
C LEU A 212 -9.00 -24.19 -7.74
N SER A 213 -9.08 -25.47 -7.34
CA SER A 213 -10.26 -26.31 -7.52
C SER A 213 -11.41 -25.95 -6.57
N ASP A 214 -11.13 -25.22 -5.49
CA ASP A 214 -12.13 -24.77 -4.50
C ASP A 214 -12.46 -23.30 -4.77
N MET A 215 -13.40 -23.09 -5.68
CA MET A 215 -13.77 -21.75 -6.13
C MET A 215 -14.42 -20.90 -5.03
N ASP A 216 -15.07 -21.54 -4.05
CA ASP A 216 -15.70 -20.85 -2.92
C ASP A 216 -14.60 -20.29 -2.01
N LYS A 217 -13.62 -21.11 -1.62
CA LYS A 217 -12.45 -20.64 -0.85
C LYS A 217 -11.58 -19.64 -1.62
N VAL A 218 -11.50 -19.75 -2.95
CA VAL A 218 -10.83 -18.74 -3.80
C VAL A 218 -11.54 -17.40 -3.75
N ASN A 219 -12.87 -17.37 -3.85
CA ASN A 219 -13.64 -16.13 -3.77
C ASN A 219 -13.60 -15.53 -2.37
N GLN A 220 -13.70 -16.37 -1.32
CA GLN A 220 -13.52 -15.95 0.06
C GLN A 220 -12.15 -15.29 0.27
N LEU A 221 -11.06 -15.91 -0.20
CA LEU A 221 -9.72 -15.34 -0.05
C LEU A 221 -9.59 -13.97 -0.73
N ARG A 222 -10.24 -13.76 -1.87
CA ARG A 222 -10.26 -12.44 -2.55
C ARG A 222 -10.99 -11.40 -1.71
N GLU A 223 -12.14 -11.75 -1.16
CA GLU A 223 -12.94 -10.86 -0.31
C GLU A 223 -12.18 -10.50 0.98
N VAL A 224 -11.56 -11.49 1.62
CA VAL A 224 -10.74 -11.31 2.82
C VAL A 224 -9.53 -10.42 2.53
N VAL A 225 -8.79 -10.65 1.45
CA VAL A 225 -7.67 -9.79 1.06
C VAL A 225 -8.13 -8.34 0.83
N ASN A 226 -9.28 -8.14 0.20
CA ASN A 226 -9.83 -6.80 -0.02
C ASN A 226 -10.22 -6.13 1.31
N LYS A 227 -10.83 -6.87 2.24
CA LYS A 227 -11.20 -6.38 3.57
C LYS A 227 -9.96 -6.00 4.38
N VAL A 228 -8.98 -6.88 4.46
CA VAL A 228 -7.74 -6.64 5.22
C VAL A 228 -6.97 -5.44 4.64
N ASN A 229 -6.96 -5.25 3.33
CA ASN A 229 -6.39 -4.04 2.72
C ASN A 229 -7.13 -2.73 3.06
N GLN A 230 -8.36 -2.79 3.58
CA GLN A 230 -9.08 -1.61 4.09
C GLN A 230 -8.71 -1.29 5.55
N GLU A 231 -8.16 -2.25 6.28
CA GLU A 231 -7.95 -2.19 7.72
C GLU A 231 -6.46 -2.01 8.11
N HIS A 232 -5.53 -2.32 7.20
CA HIS A 232 -4.08 -2.33 7.45
C HIS A 232 -3.27 -1.49 6.46
N ASP A 233 -2.08 -1.07 6.90
CA ASP A 233 -1.13 -0.30 6.09
C ASP A 233 -0.29 -1.19 5.15
N ALA A 234 -0.05 -2.45 5.54
CA ALA A 234 0.61 -3.41 4.68
C ALA A 234 -0.26 -3.77 3.47
N VAL A 235 0.38 -3.82 2.31
CA VAL A 235 -0.27 -4.19 1.06
C VAL A 235 -0.35 -5.72 1.00
N THR A 236 -1.58 -6.22 1.02
CA THR A 236 -1.89 -7.63 0.85
C THR A 236 -2.31 -7.90 -0.59
N VAL A 237 -1.74 -8.93 -1.20
CA VAL A 237 -2.07 -9.38 -2.55
C VAL A 237 -2.35 -10.88 -2.54
N TYR A 238 -3.05 -11.36 -3.56
CA TYR A 238 -3.09 -12.79 -3.85
C TYR A 238 -2.37 -13.12 -5.17
N THR A 239 -1.52 -14.14 -5.16
CA THR A 239 -0.81 -14.65 -6.33
C THR A 239 -1.41 -15.99 -6.75
N ILE A 240 -1.48 -16.25 -8.06
CA ILE A 240 -1.92 -17.54 -8.59
C ILE A 240 -0.70 -18.24 -9.13
N ASP A 241 -0.44 -19.44 -8.62
CA ASP A 241 0.60 -20.31 -9.12
C ASP A 241 -0.03 -21.48 -9.86
N CYS A 242 0.11 -21.45 -11.19
CA CYS A 242 -0.39 -22.49 -12.07
C CYS A 242 0.39 -23.81 -11.96
N VAL A 243 1.62 -23.79 -11.42
CA VAL A 243 2.44 -24.99 -11.21
C VAL A 243 1.93 -25.76 -9.99
N THR A 244 1.70 -25.06 -8.89
CA THR A 244 1.13 -25.67 -7.66
C THR A 244 -0.39 -25.74 -7.67
N ASN A 245 -1.05 -25.12 -8.66
CA ASN A 245 -2.50 -25.02 -8.81
C ASN A 245 -3.18 -24.43 -7.55
N LYS A 246 -2.57 -23.39 -6.99
CA LYS A 246 -3.00 -22.72 -5.76
C LYS A 246 -3.06 -21.22 -5.93
N MET A 247 -3.92 -20.60 -5.14
CA MET A 247 -3.89 -19.16 -4.87
C MET A 247 -3.27 -18.95 -3.50
N TYR A 248 -2.32 -18.03 -3.41
CA TYR A 248 -1.62 -17.66 -2.18
C TYR A 248 -1.98 -16.22 -1.83
N ALA A 249 -2.15 -15.92 -0.54
CA ALA A 249 -2.14 -14.56 -0.04
C ALA A 249 -0.74 -14.22 0.49
N GLU A 250 -0.27 -13.03 0.19
CA GLU A 250 1.03 -12.49 0.56
C GLU A 250 0.83 -11.06 1.02
N ALA A 251 1.56 -10.61 2.03
CA ALA A 251 1.57 -9.20 2.41
C ALA A 251 2.98 -8.64 2.43
N SER A 252 3.05 -7.36 2.15
CA SER A 252 4.29 -6.63 2.05
C SER A 252 4.14 -5.21 2.58
N HIS A 253 5.21 -4.69 3.16
CA HIS A 253 5.25 -3.33 3.67
C HIS A 253 6.56 -2.68 3.25
N THR A 254 6.49 -1.69 2.36
CA THR A 254 7.67 -0.91 1.97
C THR A 254 7.80 0.32 2.85
N VAL A 255 8.86 0.38 3.64
CA VAL A 255 9.03 1.37 4.71
C VAL A 255 10.33 2.15 4.55
N PRO A 256 10.36 3.47 4.82
CA PRO A 256 11.63 4.19 4.96
C PRO A 256 12.44 3.62 6.12
N PHE A 257 13.75 3.48 5.95
CA PHE A 257 14.64 2.96 6.98
C PHE A 257 15.98 3.70 6.96
N MET A 258 16.08 4.70 7.83
CA MET A 258 17.22 5.61 7.88
C MET A 258 17.46 6.11 9.31
N ALA A 259 18.70 6.50 9.62
CA ALA A 259 19.16 6.81 10.98
C ALA A 259 18.38 7.99 11.62
N GLU A 260 17.78 8.82 10.78
CA GLU A 260 17.00 9.99 11.14
C GLU A 260 15.62 9.65 11.73
N ILE A 261 15.13 8.42 11.54
CA ILE A 261 13.85 7.96 12.13
C ILE A 261 14.01 7.85 13.66
N PRO A 262 13.21 8.59 14.46
CA PRO A 262 13.26 8.48 15.90
C PRO A 262 12.86 7.07 16.36
N ASN A 263 13.63 6.48 17.27
CA ASN A 263 13.33 5.17 17.86
C ASN A 263 13.08 4.07 16.80
N LEU A 264 14.05 3.90 15.89
CA LEU A 264 14.07 2.89 14.82
C LEU A 264 13.64 1.48 15.26
N LEU A 265 13.99 1.06 16.48
CA LEU A 265 13.61 -0.24 17.02
C LEU A 265 12.09 -0.35 17.20
N THR A 266 11.46 0.65 17.81
CA THR A 266 10.00 0.68 17.99
C THR A 266 9.29 0.83 16.65
N TYR A 267 9.87 1.62 15.74
CA TYR A 267 9.36 1.76 14.39
C TYR A 267 9.33 0.41 13.65
N LEU A 268 10.46 -0.31 13.59
CA LEU A 268 10.53 -1.61 12.94
C LEU A 268 9.58 -2.63 13.58
N HIS A 269 9.47 -2.61 14.92
CA HIS A 269 8.51 -3.45 15.64
C HIS A 269 7.08 -3.20 15.18
N SER A 270 6.66 -1.94 15.03
CA SER A 270 5.32 -1.59 14.56
C SER A 270 5.03 -2.10 13.15
N MET A 271 6.01 -1.97 12.23
CA MET A 271 5.84 -2.40 10.84
C MET A 271 5.75 -3.93 10.73
N LEU A 272 6.53 -4.66 11.52
CA LEU A 272 6.45 -6.13 11.59
C LEU A 272 5.17 -6.61 12.28
N ASN A 273 4.70 -5.88 13.29
CA ASN A 273 3.44 -6.17 13.96
C ASN A 273 2.24 -5.99 13.03
N ASP A 274 2.24 -4.98 12.15
CA ASP A 274 1.17 -4.82 11.15
C ASP A 274 1.12 -6.02 10.19
N LEU A 275 2.27 -6.45 9.64
CA LEU A 275 2.34 -7.67 8.82
C LEU A 275 1.87 -8.93 9.58
N TYR A 276 2.16 -9.01 10.88
CA TYR A 276 1.68 -10.11 11.71
C TYR A 276 0.15 -10.08 11.89
N LEU A 277 -0.43 -8.90 12.15
CA LEU A 277 -1.88 -8.76 12.32
C LEU A 277 -2.62 -9.09 11.02
N VAL A 278 -2.14 -8.59 9.88
CA VAL A 278 -2.67 -8.95 8.55
C VAL A 278 -2.74 -10.46 8.36
N ARG A 279 -1.69 -11.20 8.73
CA ARG A 279 -1.68 -12.66 8.68
C ARG A 279 -2.75 -13.27 9.57
N MET A 280 -2.89 -12.77 10.80
CA MET A 280 -3.88 -13.27 11.75
C MET A 280 -5.30 -13.01 11.27
N ASP A 281 -5.58 -11.83 10.74
CA ASP A 281 -6.92 -11.45 10.27
C ASP A 281 -7.31 -12.25 9.03
N ILE A 282 -6.38 -12.44 8.07
CA ILE A 282 -6.62 -13.36 6.95
C ILE A 282 -6.94 -14.76 7.45
N LYS A 283 -6.15 -15.28 8.39
CA LYS A 283 -6.34 -16.63 8.92
C LYS A 283 -7.70 -16.75 9.62
N CYS A 284 -8.04 -15.80 10.50
CA CYS A 284 -9.30 -15.80 11.24
C CYS A 284 -10.51 -15.74 10.31
N GLU A 285 -10.50 -14.88 9.29
CA GLU A 285 -11.62 -14.74 8.36
C GLU A 285 -11.76 -15.96 7.43
N MET A 286 -10.66 -16.60 7.05
CA MET A 286 -10.68 -17.80 6.19
C MET A 286 -11.13 -19.07 6.94
N GLU A 287 -10.88 -19.12 8.25
CA GLU A 287 -11.22 -20.24 9.15
C GLU A 287 -12.54 -20.01 9.91
N ALA A 288 -13.18 -18.84 9.79
CA ALA A 288 -14.40 -18.47 10.52
C ALA A 288 -15.58 -19.43 10.25
N ASP A 289 -15.68 -19.97 9.02
CA ASP A 289 -16.76 -20.88 8.62
C ASP A 289 -16.56 -22.33 9.09
N GLU A 290 -15.39 -22.69 9.64
CA GLU A 290 -15.12 -24.06 10.12
C GLU A 290 -15.61 -24.31 11.56
N ILE A 291 -16.18 -23.28 12.22
CA ILE A 291 -16.60 -23.35 13.63
C ILE A 291 -18.13 -23.53 13.78
N GLU A 292 -18.91 -23.42 12.69
CA GLU A 292 -20.38 -23.55 12.72
C GLU A 292 -20.95 -24.92 12.29
N GLU A 293 -20.11 -25.97 12.11
CA GLU A 293 -20.56 -27.39 11.97
C GLU A 293 -20.29 -28.24 13.22
#